data_AF-A0A934P7L7-F1
#
_entry.id   AF-A0A934P7L7-F1
#
_cell.length_a   1.000
_cell.length_b   1.000
_cell.length_c   1.000
_cell.angle_alpha   90.00
_cell.angle_beta   90.00
_cell.angle_gamma   90.00
#
_symmetry.space_group_name_H-M   'P 1'
#
loop_
_entity.id
_entity.type
_entity.pdbx_description
1 polymer ?
#
loop_
_entity_poly.entity_id
_entity_poly.type
_entity_poly.pdbx_seq_one_letter_code
_entity_poly.pdbx_strand_id
1 'polypeptide(L)'
;MRPLTTPDEKTTDSYTPTEQVQDYVRALWGSCMFPNCDVPAWDCDLDHRDPYDHENPATGGRTTAENLGPFCRKHHRGKTFGGWDLTKGEDGTLSITSPHGRTYPVAETGPIPLLGGTEPDRPVPDTAPDPKRRNRIQQHEARTRSERARNEGDYEPPPF
;
A
#
# COMPACT_ATOMS: atom_id res chain seq x y z
N MET A 1 -13.92 -14.72 -19.87
CA MET A 1 -12.67 -13.98 -19.58
C MET A 1 -12.75 -12.65 -20.31
N ARG A 2 -12.85 -11.53 -19.58
CA ARG A 2 -12.87 -10.19 -20.18
C ARG A 2 -11.41 -9.78 -20.47
N PRO A 3 -11.07 -9.34 -21.68
CA PRO A 3 -9.68 -9.02 -22.01
C PRO A 3 -9.21 -7.79 -21.22
N LEU A 4 -7.96 -7.83 -20.73
CA LEU A 4 -7.31 -6.69 -20.11
C LEU A 4 -6.86 -5.74 -21.24
N THR A 5 -7.56 -4.61 -21.37
CA THR A 5 -7.36 -3.63 -22.46
C THR A 5 -5.95 -3.00 -22.43
N THR A 6 -5.49 -2.57 -23.62
CA THR A 6 -4.17 -1.99 -23.93
C THR A 6 -3.89 -0.65 -23.22
N PRO A 7 -2.62 -0.19 -23.17
CA PRO A 7 -2.13 0.86 -22.25
C PRO A 7 -2.75 2.27 -22.42
N ASP A 8 -3.23 2.64 -23.60
CA ASP A 8 -3.74 4.00 -23.88
C ASP A 8 -5.02 4.37 -23.10
N GLU A 9 -5.78 3.39 -22.61
CA GLU A 9 -7.04 3.60 -21.86
C GLU A 9 -6.83 3.77 -20.34
N LYS A 10 -5.56 3.87 -19.88
CA LYS A 10 -5.21 3.79 -18.44
C LYS A 10 -4.75 5.11 -17.85
N THR A 11 -5.21 6.24 -18.40
CA THR A 11 -4.94 7.58 -17.85
C THR A 11 -6.25 8.28 -17.53
N THR A 12 -6.30 8.99 -16.41
CA THR A 12 -7.40 9.90 -16.08
C THR A 12 -6.84 11.25 -15.65
N ASP A 13 -7.53 12.32 -16.02
CA ASP A 13 -7.22 13.69 -15.61
C ASP A 13 -7.77 14.01 -14.20
N SER A 14 -8.31 13.00 -13.51
CA SER A 14 -8.73 13.08 -12.11
C SER A 14 -7.68 12.47 -11.20
N TYR A 15 -7.60 12.96 -9.97
CA TYR A 15 -6.82 12.33 -8.91
C TYR A 15 -7.27 10.89 -8.63
N THR A 16 -8.58 10.61 -8.71
CA THR A 16 -9.12 9.29 -8.39
C THR A 16 -9.05 8.36 -9.61
N PRO A 17 -8.34 7.22 -9.54
CA PRO A 17 -8.30 6.25 -10.63
C PRO A 17 -9.66 5.58 -10.83
N THR A 18 -9.97 5.26 -12.09
CA THR A 18 -11.14 4.44 -12.43
C THR A 18 -10.97 3.02 -11.89
N GLU A 19 -12.07 2.31 -11.62
CA GLU A 19 -12.01 0.92 -11.13
C GLU A 19 -11.15 0.01 -12.01
N GLN A 20 -11.21 0.19 -13.34
CA GLN A 20 -10.41 -0.59 -14.28
C GLN A 20 -8.90 -0.36 -14.11
N VAL A 21 -8.48 0.89 -13.88
CA VAL A 21 -7.08 1.22 -13.57
C VAL A 21 -6.70 0.64 -12.20
N GLN A 22 -7.60 0.73 -11.22
CA GLN A 22 -7.33 0.18 -9.89
C GLN A 22 -7.10 -1.33 -9.94
N ASP A 23 -7.99 -2.07 -10.58
CA ASP A 23 -7.91 -3.52 -10.71
C ASP A 23 -6.67 -3.95 -11.48
N TYR A 24 -6.34 -3.22 -12.57
CA TYR A 24 -5.14 -3.48 -13.34
C TYR A 24 -3.87 -3.30 -12.51
N VAL A 25 -3.75 -2.20 -11.76
CA VAL A 25 -2.59 -1.92 -10.90
C VAL A 25 -2.47 -2.96 -9.81
N ARG A 26 -3.58 -3.31 -9.14
CA ARG A 26 -3.58 -4.35 -8.10
C ARG A 26 -3.19 -5.72 -8.65
N ALA A 27 -3.69 -6.09 -9.83
CA ALA A 27 -3.34 -7.33 -10.49
C ALA A 27 -1.85 -7.37 -10.84
N LEU A 28 -1.31 -6.29 -11.41
CA LEU A 28 0.11 -6.19 -11.79
C LEU A 28 1.07 -6.36 -10.59
N TRP A 29 0.71 -5.77 -9.45
CA TRP A 29 1.59 -5.70 -8.29
C TRP A 29 1.38 -6.78 -7.24
N GLY A 30 0.21 -7.41 -7.14
CA GLY A 30 -0.06 -8.53 -6.22
C GLY A 30 -0.02 -8.22 -4.71
N SER A 31 0.98 -7.47 -4.25
CA SER A 31 1.23 -7.02 -2.88
C SER A 31 1.69 -5.57 -2.85
N CYS A 32 1.85 -5.03 -1.64
CA CYS A 32 2.47 -3.72 -1.42
C CYS A 32 3.87 -3.64 -2.07
N MET A 33 4.17 -2.50 -2.70
CA MET A 33 5.46 -2.22 -3.35
C MET A 33 6.65 -2.09 -2.38
N PHE A 34 6.37 -1.87 -1.09
CA PHE A 34 7.44 -1.63 -0.14
C PHE A 34 8.29 -2.89 0.05
N PRO A 35 9.63 -2.81 0.08
CA PRO A 35 10.51 -3.97 0.20
C PRO A 35 10.09 -4.90 1.34
N ASN A 36 9.96 -6.19 1.03
CA ASN A 36 9.58 -7.25 1.97
C ASN A 36 8.20 -7.10 2.62
N CYS A 37 7.30 -6.30 2.03
CA CYS A 37 5.90 -6.25 2.45
C CYS A 37 5.06 -7.22 1.61
N ASP A 38 4.23 -8.03 2.28
CA ASP A 38 3.39 -9.05 1.67
C ASP A 38 1.89 -8.77 1.83
N VAL A 39 1.53 -7.57 2.29
CA VAL A 39 0.13 -7.14 2.34
C VAL A 39 -0.44 -7.19 0.92
N PRO A 40 -1.55 -7.90 0.68
CA PRO A 40 -2.15 -8.00 -0.65
C PRO A 40 -2.47 -6.62 -1.23
N ALA A 41 -2.28 -6.45 -2.55
CA ALA A 41 -2.54 -5.17 -3.21
C ALA A 41 -4.01 -4.73 -3.09
N TRP A 42 -4.93 -5.68 -2.89
CA TRP A 42 -6.35 -5.42 -2.63
C TRP A 42 -6.63 -4.80 -1.26
N ASP A 43 -5.72 -4.98 -0.30
CA ASP A 43 -5.78 -4.36 1.04
C ASP A 43 -4.93 -3.08 1.13
N CYS A 44 -4.45 -2.60 -0.02
CA CYS A 44 -3.57 -1.44 -0.12
C CYS A 44 -4.30 -0.22 -0.73
N ASP A 45 -3.86 0.96 -0.32
CA ASP A 45 -4.20 2.20 -1.02
C ASP A 45 -3.41 2.23 -2.33
N LEU A 46 -4.00 2.78 -3.40
CA LEU A 46 -3.23 3.13 -4.59
C LEU A 46 -2.72 4.54 -4.46
N ASP A 47 -1.41 4.68 -4.54
CA ASP A 47 -0.71 5.93 -4.31
C ASP A 47 0.11 6.32 -5.54
N HIS A 48 0.16 7.63 -5.82
CA HIS A 48 0.92 8.20 -6.93
C HIS A 48 2.40 8.21 -6.59
N ARG A 49 3.25 7.62 -7.44
CA ARG A 49 4.72 7.59 -7.27
C ARG A 49 5.26 9.01 -7.39
N ASP A 50 4.96 9.65 -8.51
CA ASP A 50 5.10 11.09 -8.74
C ASP A 50 3.80 11.77 -8.28
N PRO A 51 3.85 12.67 -7.27
CA PRO A 51 2.65 13.26 -6.70
C PRO A 51 1.76 13.95 -7.75
N TYR A 52 0.46 13.70 -7.65
CA TYR A 52 -0.52 14.42 -8.44
C TYR A 52 -0.64 15.87 -7.95
N ASP A 53 -0.66 16.82 -8.88
CA ASP A 53 -0.86 18.24 -8.59
C ASP A 53 -2.34 18.59 -8.75
N HIS A 54 -2.98 18.97 -7.64
CA HIS A 54 -4.40 19.32 -7.62
C HIS A 54 -4.69 20.68 -8.23
N GLU A 55 -3.72 21.60 -8.25
CA GLU A 55 -3.89 22.94 -8.84
C GLU A 55 -3.60 22.91 -10.33
N ASN A 56 -2.58 22.14 -10.74
CA ASN A 56 -2.22 21.97 -12.13
C ASN A 56 -1.94 20.50 -12.49
N PRO A 57 -2.99 19.72 -12.78
CA PRO A 57 -2.86 18.30 -13.13
C PRO A 57 -1.94 17.99 -14.30
N ALA A 58 -1.72 18.95 -15.21
CA ALA A 58 -0.88 18.78 -16.38
C ALA A 58 0.63 18.82 -16.04
N THR A 59 1.00 19.42 -14.91
CA THR A 59 2.40 19.53 -14.47
C THR A 59 2.77 18.56 -13.35
N GLY A 60 1.77 17.95 -12.69
CA GLY A 60 1.98 16.90 -11.71
C GLY A 60 2.07 15.49 -12.30
N GLY A 61 2.25 14.50 -11.44
CA GLY A 61 2.21 13.10 -11.83
C GLY A 61 0.78 12.68 -12.19
N ARG A 62 0.55 12.37 -13.47
CA ARG A 62 -0.78 11.94 -13.95
C ARG A 62 -1.23 10.65 -13.29
N THR A 63 -2.53 10.48 -13.15
CA THR A 63 -3.13 9.25 -12.63
C THR A 63 -3.11 8.18 -13.71
N THR A 64 -2.00 7.44 -13.79
CA THR A 64 -1.79 6.35 -14.75
C THR A 64 -1.44 5.06 -14.05
N ALA A 65 -1.64 3.93 -14.72
CA ALA A 65 -1.21 2.64 -14.17
C ALA A 65 0.30 2.56 -13.89
N GLU A 66 1.12 3.32 -14.64
CA GLU A 66 2.56 3.38 -14.43
C GLU A 66 2.93 4.26 -13.22
N ASN A 67 2.18 5.33 -12.98
CA ASN A 67 2.41 6.22 -11.85
C ASN A 67 1.70 5.76 -10.57
N LEU A 68 0.82 4.76 -10.62
CA LEU A 68 0.16 4.23 -9.44
C LEU A 68 0.87 2.99 -8.89
N GLY A 69 0.80 2.83 -7.58
CA GLY A 69 1.41 1.72 -6.86
C GLY A 69 0.64 1.36 -5.59
N PRO A 70 0.46 0.08 -5.26
CA PRO A 70 -0.17 -0.31 -3.99
C PRO A 70 0.78 -0.08 -2.81
N PHE A 71 0.32 0.71 -1.85
CA PHE A 71 0.96 0.87 -0.56
C PHE A 71 -0.02 0.52 0.57
N CYS A 72 0.38 -0.39 1.46
CA CYS A 72 -0.42 -0.64 2.65
C CYS A 72 -0.45 0.61 3.53
N ARG A 73 -1.49 0.77 4.37
CA ARG A 73 -1.67 1.97 5.20
C ARG A 73 -0.43 2.39 5.99
N LYS A 74 0.36 1.43 6.47
CA LYS A 74 1.63 1.69 7.17
C LYS A 74 2.67 2.35 6.26
N HIS A 75 2.91 1.78 5.08
CA HIS A 75 3.95 2.25 4.16
C HIS A 75 3.52 3.49 3.40
N HIS A 76 2.22 3.63 3.09
CA HIS A 76 1.67 4.86 2.55
C HIS A 76 1.97 6.05 3.48
N ARG A 77 1.64 5.93 4.78
CA ARG A 77 2.02 6.94 5.80
C ARG A 77 3.52 7.15 5.91
N GLY A 78 4.32 6.09 5.77
CA GLY A 78 5.78 6.17 5.78
C GLY A 78 6.32 7.03 4.64
N LYS A 79 5.75 6.90 3.44
CA LYS A 79 6.09 7.74 2.30
C LYS A 79 5.64 9.18 2.50
N THR A 80 4.37 9.40 2.87
CA THR A 80 3.81 10.76 2.99
C THR A 80 4.43 11.58 4.12
N PHE A 81 4.67 10.96 5.28
CA PHE A 81 5.05 11.69 6.50
C PHE A 81 6.37 11.22 7.11
N GLY A 82 6.81 10.02 6.74
CA GLY A 82 7.93 9.35 7.37
C GLY A 82 9.28 9.65 6.74
N GLY A 83 9.35 10.42 5.65
CA GLY A 83 10.59 10.75 4.94
C GLY A 83 11.11 9.61 4.05
N TRP A 84 10.26 8.64 3.72
CA TRP A 84 10.59 7.61 2.73
C TRP A 84 10.33 8.15 1.34
N ASP A 85 11.30 7.96 0.45
CA ASP A 85 11.23 8.45 -0.92
C ASP A 85 11.21 7.28 -1.92
N LEU A 86 10.46 7.42 -3.00
CA LEU A 86 10.36 6.43 -4.07
C LEU A 86 10.89 7.07 -5.35
N THR A 87 11.95 6.50 -5.91
CA THR A 87 12.57 6.99 -7.14
C THR A 87 12.50 5.93 -8.24
N LYS A 88 12.43 6.40 -9.48
CA LYS A 88 12.54 5.58 -10.69
C LYS A 88 13.86 5.90 -11.39
N GLY A 89 14.71 4.91 -11.58
CA GLY A 89 15.94 5.01 -12.36
C GLY A 89 15.66 5.16 -13.86
N GLU A 90 16.66 5.60 -14.62
CA GLU A 90 16.58 5.72 -16.08
C GLU A 90 16.35 4.36 -16.77
N ASP A 91 16.81 3.29 -16.13
CA ASP A 91 16.62 1.89 -16.52
C ASP A 91 15.22 1.36 -16.21
N GLY A 92 14.37 2.14 -15.54
CA GLY A 92 13.04 1.74 -15.11
C GLY A 92 12.98 1.21 -13.68
N THR A 93 14.14 0.93 -13.07
CA THR A 93 14.23 0.33 -11.74
C THR A 93 13.63 1.25 -10.68
N LEU A 94 12.69 0.72 -9.90
CA LEU A 94 12.12 1.44 -8.77
C LEU A 94 12.96 1.19 -7.51
N SER A 95 13.21 2.25 -6.74
CA SER A 95 13.96 2.18 -5.50
C SER A 95 13.29 3.00 -4.40
N ILE A 96 13.27 2.45 -3.19
CA ILE A 96 12.77 3.15 -2.00
C ILE A 96 13.95 3.53 -1.12
N THR A 97 14.07 4.82 -0.81
CA THR A 97 15.10 5.36 0.06
C THR A 97 14.51 5.69 1.43
N SER A 98 15.14 5.16 2.47
CA SER A 98 14.79 5.43 3.86
C SER A 98 15.18 6.86 4.28
N PRO A 99 14.59 7.39 5.35
CA PRO A 99 14.93 8.73 5.89
C PRO A 99 16.39 8.87 6.32
N HIS A 100 17.08 7.73 6.47
CA HIS A 100 18.49 7.66 6.87
C HIS A 100 19.42 7.43 5.67
N GLY A 101 18.91 7.57 4.43
CA GLY A 101 19.69 7.48 3.19
C GLY A 101 20.00 6.08 2.68
N ARG A 102 19.44 5.02 3.29
CA ARG A 102 19.57 3.65 2.75
C ARG A 102 18.56 3.40 1.64
N THR A 103 19.01 2.87 0.51
CA THR A 103 18.19 2.59 -0.66
C THR A 103 17.96 1.10 -0.84
N TYR A 104 16.74 0.72 -1.20
CA TYR A 104 16.31 -0.65 -1.40
C TYR A 104 15.61 -0.76 -2.76
N PRO A 105 15.96 -1.75 -3.60
CA PRO A 105 15.24 -1.97 -4.84
C PRO A 105 13.82 -2.47 -4.54
N VAL A 106 12.85 -1.98 -5.31
CA VAL A 106 11.49 -2.53 -5.36
C VAL A 106 11.52 -3.66 -6.38
N ALA A 107 11.03 -4.85 -6.00
CA ALA A 107 10.92 -5.95 -6.94
C ALA A 107 9.96 -5.54 -8.08
N GLU A 108 10.43 -5.56 -9.34
CA GLU A 108 9.67 -5.07 -10.50
C GLU A 108 8.43 -5.91 -10.86
N THR A 109 8.07 -6.88 -10.05
CA THR A 109 6.88 -7.67 -10.31
C THR A 109 6.37 -8.13 -8.96
N GLY A 110 5.11 -7.77 -8.71
CA GLY A 110 4.33 -8.50 -7.75
C GLY A 110 4.41 -10.00 -7.96
N PRO A 111 4.20 -10.82 -6.93
CA PRO A 111 4.00 -12.23 -7.14
C PRO A 111 2.68 -12.42 -7.91
N ILE A 112 2.75 -12.49 -9.24
CA ILE A 112 1.83 -13.30 -10.02
C ILE A 112 2.61 -14.53 -10.52
N PRO A 113 2.72 -15.60 -9.71
CA PRO A 113 3.11 -16.89 -10.24
C PRO A 113 1.90 -17.52 -10.95
N LEU A 114 1.38 -16.90 -12.02
CA LEU A 114 0.35 -17.57 -12.83
C LEU A 114 0.97 -18.59 -13.80
N LEU A 115 2.27 -18.50 -14.06
CA LEU A 115 3.01 -19.37 -14.97
C LEU A 115 4.41 -19.66 -14.40
N GLY A 116 4.50 -20.56 -13.42
CA GLY A 116 5.74 -21.30 -13.12
C GLY A 116 6.88 -20.54 -12.42
N GLY A 117 6.62 -19.47 -11.67
CA GLY A 117 7.63 -18.83 -10.84
C GLY A 117 7.91 -19.66 -9.59
N THR A 118 9.17 -20.09 -9.41
CA THR A 118 9.66 -20.71 -8.18
C THR A 118 9.30 -19.81 -7.00
N GLU A 119 8.64 -20.36 -5.98
CA GLU A 119 8.43 -19.66 -4.72
C GLU A 119 9.79 -19.11 -4.26
N PRO A 120 9.92 -17.82 -3.92
CA PRO A 120 11.11 -17.38 -3.20
C PRO A 120 11.20 -18.25 -1.95
N ASP A 121 12.36 -18.85 -1.72
CA ASP A 121 12.66 -19.70 -0.56
C ASP A 121 12.44 -18.90 0.73
N ARG A 122 11.18 -18.81 1.15
CA ARG A 122 10.79 -18.25 2.43
C ARG A 122 11.00 -19.37 3.43
N PRO A 123 11.87 -19.19 4.43
CA PRO A 123 11.86 -20.11 5.55
C PRO A 123 10.45 -20.08 6.14
N VAL A 124 9.74 -21.20 6.05
CA VAL A 124 8.46 -21.38 6.73
C VAL A 124 8.75 -21.11 8.22
N PRO A 125 8.14 -20.09 8.84
CA PRO A 125 8.43 -19.80 10.24
C PRO A 125 7.90 -20.96 11.07
N ASP A 126 8.81 -21.83 11.49
CA ASP A 126 8.55 -22.87 12.47
C ASP A 126 8.51 -22.22 13.85
N THR A 127 7.43 -21.51 14.17
CA THR A 127 7.16 -21.09 15.54
C THR A 127 5.68 -20.91 15.78
N ALA A 128 5.19 -21.56 16.84
CA ALA A 128 3.97 -21.17 17.53
C ALA A 128 3.98 -19.64 17.78
N PRO A 129 2.83 -18.96 17.67
CA PRO A 129 2.75 -17.50 17.72
C PRO A 129 3.41 -16.94 18.98
N ASP A 130 4.28 -15.93 18.79
CA ASP A 130 5.00 -15.25 19.87
C ASP A 130 4.03 -14.85 21.02
N PRO A 131 4.24 -15.38 22.24
CA PRO A 131 3.36 -15.11 23.38
C PRO A 131 3.25 -13.59 23.69
N LYS A 132 4.26 -12.79 23.35
CA LYS A 132 4.22 -11.33 23.52
C LYS A 132 3.19 -10.66 22.59
N ARG A 133 3.00 -11.19 21.38
CA ARG A 133 2.01 -10.68 20.41
C ARG A 133 0.59 -10.95 20.88
N ARG A 134 0.34 -12.12 21.47
CA ARG A 134 -0.95 -12.47 22.10
C ARG A 134 -1.29 -11.53 23.27
N ASN A 135 -0.31 -11.26 24.14
CA ASN A 135 -0.48 -10.34 25.27
C ASN A 135 -0.84 -8.92 24.82
N ARG A 136 -0.24 -8.42 23.73
CA ARG A 136 -0.51 -7.06 23.22
C ARG A 136 -1.94 -6.91 22.68
N ILE A 137 -2.48 -7.94 22.02
CA ILE A 137 -3.87 -7.95 21.51
C ILE A 137 -4.86 -7.93 22.68
N GLN A 138 -4.65 -8.81 23.66
CA GLN A 138 -5.50 -8.88 24.86
C GLN A 138 -5.50 -7.58 25.67
N GLN A 139 -4.34 -6.93 25.81
CA GLN A 139 -4.22 -5.63 26.47
C GLN A 139 -4.98 -4.53 25.73
N HIS A 140 -4.93 -4.51 24.39
CA HIS A 140 -5.68 -3.55 23.58
C HIS A 140 -7.19 -3.75 23.71
N GLU A 141 -7.67 -5.00 23.62
CA GLU A 141 -9.09 -5.33 23.77
C GLU A 141 -9.62 -5.00 25.18
N ALA A 142 -8.84 -5.30 26.22
CA ALA A 142 -9.18 -4.95 27.59
C ALA A 142 -9.27 -3.42 27.78
N ARG A 143 -8.34 -2.67 27.19
CA ARG A 143 -8.35 -1.21 27.21
C ARG A 143 -9.61 -0.66 26.54
N THR A 144 -9.90 -1.08 25.31
CA THR A 144 -11.09 -0.66 24.56
C THR A 144 -12.39 -1.01 25.28
N ARG A 145 -12.49 -2.21 25.88
CA ARG A 145 -13.66 -2.58 26.70
C ARG A 145 -13.81 -1.68 27.92
N SER A 146 -12.71 -1.38 28.61
CA SER A 146 -12.73 -0.51 29.78
C SER A 146 -13.07 0.95 29.44
N GLU A 147 -12.63 1.43 28.28
CA GLU A 147 -12.97 2.77 27.79
C GLU A 147 -14.44 2.86 27.39
N ARG A 148 -14.99 1.82 26.73
CA ARG A 148 -16.43 1.75 26.41
C ARG A 148 -17.30 1.71 27.67
N ALA A 149 -16.96 0.87 28.65
CA ALA A 149 -17.71 0.79 29.91
C ALA A 149 -17.66 2.09 30.72
N ARG A 150 -16.56 2.86 30.63
CA ARG A 150 -16.50 4.20 31.21
C ARG A 150 -17.40 5.18 30.45
N ASN A 151 -17.36 5.16 29.12
CA ASN A 151 -18.12 6.08 28.28
C ASN A 151 -19.64 5.77 28.22
N GLU A 152 -20.07 4.55 28.53
CA GLU A 152 -21.49 4.14 28.55
C GLU A 152 -22.34 4.90 29.60
N GLY A 153 -21.73 5.56 30.58
CA GLY A 153 -22.43 6.38 31.58
C GLY A 153 -22.38 7.90 31.35
N ASP A 154 -21.46 8.38 30.52
CA ASP A 154 -21.12 9.80 30.39
C ASP A 154 -21.57 10.43 29.06
N TYR A 155 -22.28 9.67 28.21
CA TYR A 155 -22.79 10.19 26.94
C TYR A 155 -24.06 11.01 27.16
N GLU A 156 -23.88 12.31 27.40
CA GLU A 156 -24.92 13.30 27.25
C GLU A 156 -24.85 13.83 25.80
N PRO A 157 -25.83 13.52 24.93
CA PRO A 157 -25.80 13.99 23.55
C PRO A 157 -25.85 15.52 23.52
N PRO A 158 -25.07 16.18 22.64
CA PRO A 158 -25.07 17.63 22.54
C PRO A 158 -26.47 18.15 22.16
N PRO A 159 -26.94 19.27 22.75
CA PRO A 159 -28.17 19.90 22.32
C PRO A 159 -27.91 20.62 20.98
N PHE A 160 -28.42 20.01 19.90
CA PHE A 160 -28.52 20.47 18.50
C PHE A 160 -27.21 20.83 17.78
#